data_AF-Q92EE4-F1
#
_entry.id   AF-Q92EE4-F1
#
_cell.length_a   1.000
_cell.length_b   1.000
_cell.length_c   1.000
_cell.angle_alpha   90.00
_cell.angle_beta   90.00
_cell.angle_gamma   90.00
#
_symmetry.space_group_name_H-M   'P 1'
#
loop_
_entity.id
_entity.type
_entity.pdbx_description
1 polymer ?
#
loop_
_entity_poly.entity_id
_entity_poly.type
_entity_poly.pdbx_seq_one_letter_code
_entity_poly.pdbx_strand_id
1 'polypeptide(L)'
;MKTLTFIIIGFAFILIAGVFWITHSTHKPEQNNTQTTTQKKISPANLKTISAKTKKTLSSLANSGADKASLSELNQLIKELNNYSTEKNESSDYIKNLQACLEAVKSYSTGKADEKALGKVYPNFLLSEQKSTEIEKTSQYDWFYAAAAANEQGLKENGVVTLTMVGDNSFGTYPETPENLKFDNVFKKNNGTNTYVFKNCLPWFKSDDFTVINAESAFTNATKAENKKWRIKSDPAHVAFLPASGVDAANLANNHTKDYFQVGYDDTLKAFKDNNIPVFNSDAPLETTIKGMKTVMLGYDCRMSQQSPAYLERIVKDVKKYKKEDTLVIVNMHWGVEYRETPTNYQTQFGHAILDAGADIIMGAHPHRLESIEKYKDKYIVYSMGDFAFGADPTLLSRMTSMFQLRFTKEANKIVLKNISIVPTYENSDGSTTENNYQPLPVFGEDAKKIVNELTRISKPVPGGVTEYTYFDPF
;
A
#
# COMPACT_ATOMS: atom_id res chain seq x y z
N MET A 1 64.64 31.54 47.31
CA MET A 1 63.89 31.61 48.58
C MET A 1 62.73 30.62 48.48
N LYS A 2 62.84 29.44 49.12
CA LYS A 2 62.05 28.99 50.31
C LYS A 2 60.52 28.97 50.02
N THR A 3 59.75 27.89 50.19
CA THR A 3 59.91 26.67 50.99
C THR A 3 58.85 25.62 50.61
N LEU A 4 59.19 24.35 50.81
CA LEU A 4 58.34 23.15 50.79
C LEU A 4 57.26 23.18 51.90
N THR A 5 56.09 22.57 51.67
CA THR A 5 55.33 21.86 52.73
C THR A 5 54.52 20.73 52.09
N PHE A 6 54.77 19.50 52.57
CA PHE A 6 54.04 18.26 52.29
C PHE A 6 53.14 17.95 53.50
N ILE A 7 51.91 17.47 53.28
CA ILE A 7 51.12 16.75 54.28
C ILE A 7 50.52 15.50 53.63
N ILE A 8 50.70 14.36 54.31
CA ILE A 8 50.24 13.00 54.01
C ILE A 8 49.09 12.65 54.95
N ILE A 9 47.98 12.10 54.44
CA ILE A 9 47.07 11.11 55.08
C ILE A 9 46.37 10.41 53.89
N GLY A 10 46.32 9.10 53.64
CA GLY A 10 46.38 7.90 54.46
C GLY A 10 45.08 7.10 54.21
N PHE A 11 45.08 6.13 53.29
CA PHE A 11 43.95 5.20 53.10
C PHE A 11 44.42 3.75 53.19
N ALA A 12 43.87 3.03 54.18
CA ALA A 12 44.15 1.66 54.51
C ALA A 12 43.36 0.69 53.60
N PHE A 13 44.02 -0.34 53.10
CA PHE A 13 43.39 -1.51 52.47
C PHE A 13 43.13 -2.58 53.53
N ILE A 14 41.86 -2.97 53.69
CA ILE A 14 41.46 -4.12 54.51
C ILE A 14 41.32 -5.33 53.58
N LEU A 15 42.16 -6.34 53.82
CA LEU A 15 42.07 -7.69 53.27
C LEU A 15 41.06 -8.50 54.11
N ILE A 16 39.98 -8.98 53.48
CA ILE A 16 39.12 -10.02 54.05
C ILE A 16 39.33 -11.29 53.22
N ALA A 17 39.86 -12.31 53.89
CA ALA A 17 39.98 -13.68 53.40
C ALA A 17 38.62 -14.39 53.50
N GLY A 18 38.10 -14.89 52.38
CA GLY A 18 36.95 -15.78 52.33
C GLY A 18 37.38 -17.15 51.79
N VAL A 19 37.31 -18.16 52.65
CA VAL A 19 37.60 -19.57 52.37
C VAL A 19 36.50 -20.15 51.48
N PHE A 20 36.84 -20.63 50.28
CA PHE A 20 35.93 -21.42 49.45
C PHE A 20 36.21 -22.92 49.65
N TRP A 21 35.19 -23.63 50.14
CA TRP A 21 35.12 -25.08 50.13
C TRP A 21 34.96 -25.58 48.69
N ILE A 22 35.89 -26.41 48.22
CA ILE A 22 35.78 -27.13 46.95
C ILE A 22 35.04 -28.44 47.21
N THR A 23 33.74 -28.49 46.90
CA THR A 23 33.02 -29.75 46.75
C THR A 23 33.29 -30.29 45.34
N HIS A 24 34.00 -31.42 45.24
CA HIS A 24 34.12 -32.19 44.01
C HIS A 24 32.75 -32.79 43.65
N SER A 25 32.02 -32.15 42.73
CA SER A 25 30.92 -32.76 42.01
C SER A 25 31.48 -33.34 40.71
N THR A 26 31.47 -34.66 40.58
CA THR A 26 31.79 -35.34 39.33
C THR A 26 30.68 -35.06 38.32
N HIS A 27 30.85 -34.01 37.51
CA HIS A 27 30.00 -33.81 36.33
C HIS A 27 30.36 -34.86 35.28
N LYS A 28 29.46 -35.85 35.12
CA LYS A 28 29.40 -36.65 33.90
C LYS A 28 29.19 -35.69 32.72
N PRO A 29 29.91 -35.83 31.61
CA PRO A 29 29.64 -35.03 30.42
C PRO A 29 28.21 -35.35 29.97
N GLU A 30 27.36 -34.33 29.90
CA GLU A 30 26.08 -34.41 29.18
C GLU A 30 26.38 -34.81 27.75
N GLN A 31 25.92 -36.00 27.37
CA GLN A 31 25.83 -36.39 25.98
C GLN A 31 24.86 -35.42 25.31
N ASN A 32 25.39 -34.44 24.60
CA ASN A 32 24.67 -33.77 23.54
C ASN A 32 24.30 -34.83 22.51
N ASN A 33 23.11 -35.41 22.67
CA ASN A 33 22.40 -36.13 21.62
C ASN A 33 22.04 -35.11 20.54
N THR A 34 23.01 -34.75 19.71
CA THR A 34 22.73 -34.33 18.33
C THR A 34 22.05 -35.53 17.68
N GLN A 35 20.71 -35.55 17.71
CA GLN A 35 19.95 -36.36 16.78
C GLN A 35 20.34 -35.87 15.38
N THR A 36 21.24 -36.60 14.73
CA THR A 36 21.39 -36.57 13.29
C THR A 36 20.08 -37.07 12.71
N THR A 37 19.11 -36.18 12.55
CA THR A 37 17.93 -36.43 11.74
C THR A 37 18.42 -36.69 10.32
N THR A 38 18.42 -37.97 9.92
CA THR A 38 18.70 -38.37 8.55
C THR A 38 17.69 -37.67 7.66
N GLN A 39 18.16 -36.73 6.84
CA GLN A 39 17.31 -36.01 5.89
C GLN A 39 16.63 -37.02 4.95
N LYS A 40 15.34 -36.83 4.70
CA LYS A 40 14.52 -37.72 3.90
C LYS A 40 14.71 -37.39 2.42
N LYS A 41 14.75 -38.42 1.56
CA LYS A 41 14.59 -38.21 0.12
C LYS A 41 13.21 -37.62 -0.17
N ILE A 42 13.15 -36.63 -1.05
CA ILE A 42 11.87 -36.06 -1.48
C ILE A 42 11.16 -37.03 -2.41
N SER A 43 9.94 -37.43 -2.05
CA SER A 43 9.08 -38.27 -2.91
C SER A 43 8.19 -37.40 -3.79
N PRO A 44 7.71 -37.91 -4.94
CA PRO A 44 6.69 -37.25 -5.78
C PRO A 44 5.48 -36.71 -4.99
N ALA A 45 4.93 -37.53 -4.08
CA ALA A 45 3.79 -37.15 -3.27
C ALA A 45 4.11 -35.96 -2.34
N ASN A 46 5.27 -36.00 -1.68
CA ASN A 46 5.70 -34.90 -0.81
C ASN A 46 5.98 -33.62 -1.61
N LEU A 47 6.55 -33.74 -2.82
CA LEU A 47 6.83 -32.61 -3.70
C LEU A 47 5.52 -31.89 -4.11
N LYS A 48 4.49 -32.66 -4.46
CA LYS A 48 3.15 -32.12 -4.73
C LYS A 48 2.52 -31.43 -3.52
N THR A 49 2.64 -32.02 -2.33
CA THR A 49 2.15 -31.41 -1.09
C THR A 49 2.88 -30.11 -0.76
N ILE A 50 4.20 -30.08 -0.89
CA ILE A 50 5.03 -28.90 -0.61
C ILE A 50 4.72 -27.75 -1.57
N SER A 51 4.59 -28.04 -2.86
CA SER A 51 4.25 -27.00 -3.86
C SER A 51 2.87 -26.40 -3.62
N ALA A 52 1.86 -27.23 -3.32
CA ALA A 52 0.53 -26.74 -2.92
C ALA A 52 0.56 -25.90 -1.64
N LYS A 53 1.32 -26.35 -0.62
CA LYS A 53 1.50 -25.61 0.64
C LYS A 53 2.25 -24.31 0.43
N THR A 54 3.22 -24.27 -0.48
CA THR A 54 3.95 -23.06 -0.87
C THR A 54 2.99 -22.03 -1.42
N LYS A 55 2.20 -22.39 -2.43
CA LYS A 55 1.22 -21.47 -3.02
C LYS A 55 0.24 -20.94 -1.98
N LYS A 56 -0.31 -21.82 -1.13
CA LYS A 56 -1.18 -21.42 -0.02
C LYS A 56 -0.50 -20.42 0.93
N THR A 57 0.76 -20.67 1.27
CA THR A 57 1.54 -19.81 2.19
C THR A 57 1.80 -18.43 1.58
N LEU A 58 2.17 -18.37 0.29
CA LEU A 58 2.37 -17.12 -0.43
C LEU A 58 1.07 -16.31 -0.50
N SER A 59 -0.06 -16.95 -0.85
CA SER A 59 -1.36 -16.29 -0.85
C SER A 59 -1.80 -15.85 0.56
N SER A 60 -1.49 -16.63 1.60
CA SER A 60 -1.76 -16.27 3.01
C SER A 60 -1.01 -15.01 3.42
N LEU A 61 0.28 -14.91 3.07
CA LEU A 61 1.10 -13.71 3.29
C LEU A 61 0.52 -12.51 2.54
N ALA A 62 0.30 -12.64 1.23
CA ALA A 62 -0.21 -11.55 0.41
C ALA A 62 -1.58 -11.02 0.90
N ASN A 63 -2.52 -11.93 1.18
CA ASN A 63 -3.90 -11.56 1.53
C ASN A 63 -4.07 -11.03 2.96
N SER A 64 -3.13 -11.35 3.86
CA SER A 64 -3.15 -10.87 5.24
C SER A 64 -2.26 -9.64 5.47
N GLY A 65 -1.55 -9.19 4.44
CA GLY A 65 -0.48 -8.20 4.60
C GLY A 65 0.67 -8.74 5.45
N ALA A 66 0.95 -10.05 5.40
CA ALA A 66 1.98 -10.77 6.14
C ALA A 66 1.85 -10.60 7.67
N ASP A 67 0.65 -10.83 8.20
CA ASP A 67 0.43 -10.83 9.65
C ASP A 67 1.29 -11.87 10.39
N LYS A 68 1.26 -11.84 11.73
CA LYS A 68 2.05 -12.75 12.56
C LYS A 68 1.74 -14.23 12.28
N ALA A 69 0.50 -14.55 11.93
CA ALA A 69 0.08 -15.93 11.70
C ALA A 69 0.65 -16.47 10.38
N SER A 70 0.47 -15.74 9.28
CA SER A 70 1.01 -16.09 7.96
C SER A 70 2.55 -16.12 7.94
N LEU A 71 3.23 -15.22 8.67
CA LEU A 71 4.68 -15.29 8.86
C LEU A 71 5.11 -16.53 9.66
N SER A 72 4.29 -16.98 10.62
CA SER A 72 4.53 -18.24 11.32
C SER A 72 4.36 -19.45 10.39
N GLU A 73 3.35 -19.44 9.52
CA GLU A 73 3.15 -20.47 8.49
C GLU A 73 4.37 -20.56 7.54
N LEU A 74 4.89 -19.41 7.08
CA LEU A 74 6.11 -19.33 6.29
C LEU A 74 7.31 -19.96 7.00
N ASN A 75 7.53 -19.59 8.27
CA ASN A 75 8.62 -20.15 9.07
C ASN A 75 8.48 -21.66 9.27
N GLN A 76 7.25 -22.17 9.43
CA GLN A 76 7.00 -23.59 9.55
C GLN A 76 7.28 -24.33 8.23
N LEU A 77 6.88 -23.76 7.10
CA LEU A 77 7.18 -24.33 5.78
C LEU A 77 8.69 -24.40 5.55
N ILE A 78 9.44 -23.32 5.80
CA ILE A 78 10.90 -23.30 5.68
C ILE A 78 11.55 -24.38 6.56
N LYS A 79 11.09 -24.52 7.82
CA LYS A 79 11.58 -25.58 8.73
C LYS A 79 11.28 -26.98 8.20
N GLU A 80 10.13 -27.19 7.58
CA GLU A 80 9.76 -28.46 6.97
C GLU A 80 10.70 -28.83 5.81
N LEU A 81 11.09 -27.85 4.99
CA LEU A 81 12.01 -28.05 3.86
C LEU A 81 13.40 -28.54 4.30
N ASN A 82 13.87 -28.14 5.49
CA ASN A 82 15.15 -28.60 6.06
C ASN A 82 15.22 -30.12 6.31
N ASN A 83 14.08 -30.80 6.34
CA ASN A 83 14.01 -32.25 6.53
C ASN A 83 14.36 -33.04 5.27
N TYR A 84 14.49 -32.41 4.10
CA TYR A 84 14.75 -33.09 2.83
C TYR A 84 16.22 -33.03 2.43
N SER A 85 16.72 -34.11 1.80
CA SER A 85 18.13 -34.23 1.40
C SER A 85 18.43 -33.42 0.13
N THR A 86 19.67 -32.93 0.02
CA THR A 86 20.17 -32.16 -1.14
C THR A 86 20.90 -33.06 -2.15
N GLU A 87 20.26 -34.15 -2.58
CA GLU A 87 20.84 -35.04 -3.58
C GLU A 87 20.92 -34.38 -4.96
N LYS A 88 21.82 -34.84 -5.83
CA LYS A 88 21.90 -34.32 -7.21
C LYS A 88 20.77 -34.89 -8.06
N ASN A 89 19.59 -34.30 -7.97
CA ASN A 89 18.43 -34.58 -8.83
C ASN A 89 17.50 -33.36 -8.90
N GLU A 90 16.60 -33.37 -9.89
CA GLU A 90 15.71 -32.24 -10.19
C GLU A 90 14.79 -31.87 -9.03
N SER A 91 14.24 -32.85 -8.31
CA SER A 91 13.36 -32.59 -7.16
C SER A 91 14.11 -31.93 -5.99
N SER A 92 15.36 -32.30 -5.77
CA SER A 92 16.21 -31.70 -4.73
C SER A 92 16.66 -30.29 -5.12
N ASP A 93 16.93 -30.05 -6.40
CA ASP A 93 17.20 -28.71 -6.94
C ASP A 93 15.98 -27.79 -6.78
N TYR A 94 14.77 -28.29 -7.05
CA TYR A 94 13.53 -27.56 -6.80
C TYR A 94 13.38 -27.19 -5.32
N ILE A 95 13.53 -28.14 -4.40
CA ILE A 95 13.41 -27.88 -2.96
C ILE A 95 14.44 -26.83 -2.49
N LYS A 96 15.68 -26.95 -2.95
CA LYS A 96 16.74 -25.99 -2.62
C LYS A 96 16.41 -24.59 -3.13
N ASN A 97 15.98 -24.44 -4.38
CA ASN A 97 15.67 -23.13 -4.95
C ASN A 97 14.39 -22.54 -4.34
N LEU A 98 13.38 -23.38 -4.07
CA LEU A 98 12.16 -23.00 -3.34
C LEU A 98 12.51 -22.45 -1.96
N GLN A 99 13.35 -23.15 -1.20
CA GLN A 99 13.79 -22.71 0.11
C GLN A 99 14.51 -21.36 0.04
N ALA A 100 15.38 -21.16 -0.96
CA ALA A 100 16.06 -19.88 -1.16
C ALA A 100 15.08 -18.73 -1.42
N CYS A 101 14.06 -18.93 -2.24
CA CYS A 101 13.01 -17.93 -2.47
C CYS A 101 12.19 -17.64 -1.21
N LEU A 102 11.81 -18.67 -0.43
CA LEU A 102 11.05 -18.48 0.82
C LEU A 102 11.86 -17.75 1.89
N GLU A 103 13.16 -18.05 2.04
CA GLU A 103 14.05 -17.31 2.94
C GLU A 103 14.26 -15.86 2.47
N ALA A 104 14.32 -15.62 1.15
CA ALA A 104 14.34 -14.26 0.61
C ALA A 104 13.06 -13.48 0.98
N VAL A 105 11.87 -14.07 0.75
CA VAL A 105 10.58 -13.48 1.14
C VAL A 105 10.55 -13.18 2.65
N LYS A 106 10.93 -14.15 3.47
CA LYS A 106 11.00 -14.01 4.93
C LYS A 106 11.93 -12.88 5.35
N SER A 107 13.07 -12.72 4.67
CA SER A 107 14.06 -11.70 5.04
C SER A 107 13.49 -10.29 5.01
N TYR A 108 12.58 -9.98 4.07
CA TYR A 108 11.95 -8.66 3.97
C TYR A 108 11.20 -8.25 5.24
N SER A 109 10.61 -9.20 5.98
CA SER A 109 9.90 -8.94 7.25
C SER A 109 10.80 -8.43 8.39
N THR A 110 12.11 -8.42 8.19
CA THR A 110 13.07 -7.94 9.21
C THR A 110 13.41 -6.46 9.08
N GLY A 111 13.05 -5.82 7.96
CA GLY A 111 13.44 -4.44 7.65
C GLY A 111 14.94 -4.26 7.35
N LYS A 112 15.70 -5.35 7.26
CA LYS A 112 17.16 -5.35 7.04
C LYS A 112 17.59 -6.20 5.84
N ALA A 113 16.62 -6.63 5.04
CA ALA A 113 16.89 -7.42 3.85
C ALA A 113 17.66 -6.60 2.81
N ASP A 114 18.42 -7.32 1.99
CA ASP A 114 18.76 -6.83 0.66
C ASP A 114 17.47 -6.68 -0.14
N GLU A 115 17.18 -5.47 -0.63
CA GLU A 115 15.96 -5.16 -1.40
C GLU A 115 15.77 -6.12 -2.59
N LYS A 116 16.88 -6.62 -3.17
CA LYS A 116 16.89 -7.52 -4.33
C LYS A 116 17.06 -8.99 -3.96
N ALA A 117 16.89 -9.36 -2.69
CA ALA A 117 17.09 -10.73 -2.20
C ALA A 117 16.32 -11.76 -3.04
N LEU A 118 15.04 -11.49 -3.34
CA LEU A 118 14.22 -12.40 -4.15
C LEU A 118 14.69 -12.43 -5.62
N GLY A 119 14.94 -11.29 -6.25
CA GLY A 119 15.40 -11.23 -7.65
C GLY A 119 16.72 -11.94 -7.90
N LYS A 120 17.58 -12.08 -6.89
CA LYS A 120 18.84 -12.85 -6.97
C LYS A 120 18.64 -14.36 -7.04
N VAL A 121 17.56 -14.89 -6.46
CA VAL A 121 17.33 -16.34 -6.33
C VAL A 121 16.17 -16.84 -7.20
N TYR A 122 15.21 -15.98 -7.51
CA TYR A 122 14.01 -16.31 -8.26
C TYR A 122 14.25 -16.89 -9.67
N PRO A 123 15.24 -16.42 -10.46
CA PRO A 123 15.52 -17.02 -11.76
C PRO A 123 15.89 -18.51 -11.68
N ASN A 124 16.63 -18.94 -10.64
CA ASN A 124 16.98 -20.34 -10.46
C ASN A 124 15.77 -21.18 -10.06
N PHE A 125 14.88 -20.64 -9.23
CA PHE A 125 13.61 -21.28 -8.89
C PHE A 125 12.77 -21.54 -10.15
N LEU A 126 12.59 -20.54 -11.02
CA LEU A 126 11.83 -20.69 -12.26
C LEU A 126 12.40 -21.81 -13.16
N LEU A 127 13.73 -21.89 -13.29
CA LEU A 127 14.37 -22.95 -14.06
C LEU A 127 14.10 -24.34 -13.48
N SER A 128 14.05 -24.49 -12.15
CA SER A 128 13.70 -25.77 -11.50
C SER A 128 12.20 -26.07 -11.54
N GLU A 129 11.34 -25.06 -11.44
CA GLU A 129 9.88 -25.20 -11.51
C GLU A 129 9.45 -25.67 -12.90
N GLN A 130 10.07 -25.15 -13.97
CA GLN A 130 9.78 -25.53 -15.36
C GLN A 130 10.09 -27.00 -15.66
N LYS A 131 11.10 -27.57 -15.01
CA LYS A 131 11.48 -28.99 -15.16
C LYS A 131 10.53 -29.94 -14.43
N SER A 132 9.77 -29.43 -13.46
CA SER A 132 8.92 -30.23 -12.58
C SER A 132 7.50 -30.32 -13.15
N THR A 133 7.05 -31.54 -13.48
CA THR A 133 5.69 -31.79 -14.01
C THR A 133 4.67 -32.16 -12.92
N GLU A 134 5.13 -32.49 -11.72
CA GLU A 134 4.29 -33.03 -10.63
C GLU A 134 3.90 -32.00 -9.56
N ILE A 135 4.22 -30.72 -9.78
CA ILE A 135 4.03 -29.64 -8.81
C ILE A 135 2.83 -28.76 -9.13
N GLU A 136 2.27 -28.16 -8.09
CA GLU A 136 1.39 -27.02 -8.26
C GLU A 136 2.23 -25.76 -8.49
N LYS A 137 2.14 -25.18 -9.69
CA LYS A 137 2.92 -23.99 -10.05
C LYS A 137 2.40 -22.76 -9.32
N THR A 138 3.35 -21.89 -8.99
CA THR A 138 3.10 -20.55 -8.45
C THR A 138 3.17 -19.52 -9.58
N SER A 139 2.32 -18.50 -9.54
CA SER A 139 2.49 -17.35 -10.42
C SER A 139 3.58 -16.44 -9.89
N GLN A 140 4.14 -15.60 -10.77
CA GLN A 140 5.10 -14.58 -10.34
C GLN A 140 4.50 -13.60 -9.32
N TYR A 141 3.20 -13.30 -9.44
CA TYR A 141 2.53 -12.39 -8.52
C TYR A 141 2.31 -13.01 -7.13
N ASP A 142 2.18 -14.33 -7.01
CA ASP A 142 2.16 -14.99 -5.69
C ASP A 142 3.44 -14.69 -4.92
N TRP A 143 4.60 -14.75 -5.59
CA TRP A 143 5.89 -14.45 -4.99
C TRP A 143 6.05 -12.96 -4.69
N PHE A 144 5.75 -12.09 -5.66
CA PHE A 144 6.03 -10.66 -5.52
C PHE A 144 5.10 -9.99 -4.52
N TYR A 145 3.83 -10.40 -4.45
CA TYR A 145 2.89 -9.89 -3.45
C TYR A 145 3.18 -10.40 -2.04
N ALA A 146 3.62 -11.66 -1.89
CA ALA A 146 4.10 -12.14 -0.60
C ALA A 146 5.36 -11.39 -0.13
N ALA A 147 6.28 -11.10 -1.06
CA ALA A 147 7.48 -10.31 -0.78
C ALA A 147 7.14 -8.86 -0.41
N ALA A 148 6.22 -8.22 -1.14
CA ALA A 148 5.75 -6.86 -0.85
C ALA A 148 5.07 -6.79 0.53
N ALA A 149 4.17 -7.73 0.84
CA ALA A 149 3.53 -7.81 2.16
C ALA A 149 4.57 -7.97 3.28
N ALA A 150 5.55 -8.86 3.10
CA ALA A 150 6.63 -9.04 4.07
C ALA A 150 7.49 -7.77 4.20
N ASN A 151 7.79 -7.07 3.09
CA ASN A 151 8.52 -5.81 3.10
C ASN A 151 7.77 -4.72 3.88
N GLU A 152 6.47 -4.56 3.65
CA GLU A 152 5.66 -3.58 4.39
C GLU A 152 5.67 -3.85 5.90
N GLN A 153 5.68 -5.11 6.32
CA GLN A 153 5.82 -5.45 7.74
C GLN A 153 7.21 -5.15 8.29
N GLY A 154 8.26 -5.38 7.50
CA GLY A 154 9.64 -5.03 7.87
C GLY A 154 9.88 -3.52 7.99
N LEU A 155 9.12 -2.71 7.25
CA LEU A 155 9.16 -1.24 7.30
C LEU A 155 8.35 -0.64 8.45
N LYS A 156 7.62 -1.44 9.24
CA LYS A 156 6.85 -0.91 10.37
C LYS A 156 7.76 -0.44 11.49
N GLU A 157 7.56 0.81 11.90
CA GLU A 157 8.24 1.43 13.03
C GLU A 157 7.24 1.84 14.11
N ASN A 158 7.66 1.74 15.37
CA ASN A 158 6.83 2.19 16.49
C ASN A 158 6.62 3.71 16.42
N GLY A 159 5.35 4.14 16.50
CA GLY A 159 4.99 5.56 16.44
C GLY A 159 4.99 6.15 15.02
N VAL A 160 5.18 5.32 13.99
CA VAL A 160 4.92 5.67 12.59
C VAL A 160 3.55 5.13 12.19
N VAL A 161 2.78 5.95 11.48
CA VAL A 161 1.47 5.62 10.94
C VAL A 161 1.58 5.58 9.42
N THR A 162 1.14 4.49 8.80
CA THR A 162 1.14 4.33 7.34
C THR A 162 -0.26 4.52 6.79
N LEU A 163 -0.45 5.50 5.91
CA LEU A 163 -1.70 5.72 5.18
C LEU A 163 -1.49 5.35 3.72
N THR A 164 -2.45 4.67 3.10
CA THR A 164 -2.46 4.44 1.65
C THR A 164 -3.55 5.28 1.00
N MET A 165 -3.17 6.11 0.03
CA MET A 165 -4.08 6.92 -0.77
C MET A 165 -4.09 6.37 -2.20
N VAL A 166 -5.27 6.19 -2.78
CA VAL A 166 -5.43 5.79 -4.18
C VAL A 166 -6.39 6.72 -4.92
N GLY A 167 -6.26 6.73 -6.24
CA GLY A 167 -7.00 7.64 -7.11
C GLY A 167 -8.47 7.28 -7.32
N ASP A 168 -8.94 7.49 -8.54
CA ASP A 168 -10.37 7.48 -8.85
C ASP A 168 -10.90 6.04 -8.87
N ASN A 169 -11.97 5.79 -8.13
CA ASN A 169 -12.62 4.49 -8.01
C ASN A 169 -14.10 4.62 -8.36
N SER A 170 -14.55 3.79 -9.29
CA SER A 170 -15.96 3.67 -9.67
C SER A 170 -16.30 2.21 -9.94
N PHE A 171 -17.21 1.66 -9.14
CA PHE A 171 -17.77 0.32 -9.32
C PHE A 171 -19.11 0.38 -10.06
N GLY A 172 -19.25 1.41 -10.89
CA GLY A 172 -20.50 1.84 -11.47
C GLY A 172 -20.38 2.11 -12.95
N THR A 173 -21.53 2.32 -13.57
CA THR A 173 -21.66 2.47 -15.02
C THR A 173 -22.61 3.62 -15.32
N TYR A 174 -22.48 4.23 -16.49
CA TYR A 174 -23.48 5.15 -17.00
C TYR A 174 -24.53 4.36 -17.83
N PRO A 175 -25.79 4.83 -17.94
CA PRO A 175 -26.86 4.05 -18.58
C PRO A 175 -26.59 3.60 -20.02
N GLU A 176 -25.81 4.37 -20.77
CA GLU A 176 -25.41 4.08 -22.15
C GLU A 176 -24.13 3.22 -22.26
N THR A 177 -23.59 2.71 -21.16
CA THR A 177 -22.41 1.82 -21.16
C THR A 177 -22.72 0.54 -21.95
N PRO A 178 -21.87 0.11 -22.91
CA PRO A 178 -22.00 -1.19 -23.55
C PRO A 178 -22.05 -2.33 -22.54
N GLU A 179 -22.90 -3.33 -22.78
CA GLU A 179 -23.13 -4.43 -21.81
C GLU A 179 -21.84 -5.14 -21.38
N ASN A 180 -20.88 -5.37 -22.29
CA ASN A 180 -19.62 -6.03 -21.95
C ASN A 180 -18.68 -5.17 -21.08
N LEU A 181 -18.91 -3.86 -20.99
CA LEU A 181 -18.13 -2.92 -20.18
C LEU A 181 -18.80 -2.57 -18.84
N LYS A 182 -20.06 -2.99 -18.66
CA LYS A 182 -20.77 -2.73 -17.41
C LYS A 182 -20.10 -3.49 -16.26
N PHE A 183 -19.79 -2.78 -15.17
CA PHE A 183 -19.15 -3.35 -13.98
C PHE A 183 -19.81 -4.66 -13.55
N ASP A 184 -21.14 -4.69 -13.37
CA ASP A 184 -21.88 -5.87 -12.89
C ASP A 184 -21.69 -7.10 -13.80
N ASN A 185 -21.65 -6.87 -15.12
CA ASN A 185 -21.44 -7.93 -16.10
C ASN A 185 -19.98 -8.43 -16.07
N VAL A 186 -19.02 -7.51 -15.96
CA VAL A 186 -17.59 -7.84 -15.80
C VAL A 186 -17.36 -8.61 -14.50
N PHE A 187 -17.90 -8.13 -13.38
CA PHE A 187 -17.84 -8.75 -12.06
C PHE A 187 -18.43 -10.17 -12.08
N LYS A 188 -19.65 -10.33 -12.63
CA LYS A 188 -20.31 -11.63 -12.76
C LYS A 188 -19.55 -12.59 -13.67
N LYS A 189 -19.08 -12.14 -14.83
CA LYS A 189 -18.29 -12.94 -15.79
C LYS A 189 -17.03 -13.52 -15.14
N ASN A 190 -16.45 -12.81 -14.18
CA ASN A 190 -15.23 -13.22 -13.49
C ASN A 190 -15.47 -13.90 -12.13
N ASN A 191 -16.72 -14.28 -11.80
CA ASN A 191 -17.08 -14.89 -10.51
C ASN A 191 -16.62 -14.05 -9.31
N GLY A 192 -16.83 -12.74 -9.37
CA GLY A 192 -16.35 -11.79 -8.38
C GLY A 192 -16.86 -12.08 -6.96
N THR A 193 -15.97 -11.95 -5.98
CA THR A 193 -16.26 -11.91 -4.55
C THR A 193 -16.11 -10.48 -4.03
N ASN A 194 -16.38 -10.23 -2.74
CA ASN A 194 -16.21 -8.88 -2.20
C ASN A 194 -14.78 -8.36 -2.27
N THR A 195 -13.77 -9.23 -2.39
CA THR A 195 -12.37 -8.80 -2.58
C THR A 195 -11.99 -8.65 -4.06
N TYR A 196 -12.91 -8.89 -5.00
CA TYR A 196 -12.62 -8.95 -6.44
C TYR A 196 -11.82 -7.75 -6.92
N VAL A 197 -12.30 -6.53 -6.62
CA VAL A 197 -11.73 -5.30 -7.15
C VAL A 197 -10.28 -5.11 -6.67
N PHE A 198 -10.06 -5.16 -5.36
CA PHE A 198 -8.76 -4.88 -4.77
C PHE A 198 -7.95 -6.12 -4.39
N LYS A 199 -8.23 -7.30 -4.96
CA LYS A 199 -7.55 -8.56 -4.57
C LYS A 199 -6.03 -8.47 -4.65
N ASN A 200 -5.52 -7.73 -5.64
CA ASN A 200 -4.08 -7.56 -5.87
C ASN A 200 -3.48 -6.47 -4.97
N CYS A 201 -4.32 -5.63 -4.34
CA CYS A 201 -3.89 -4.53 -3.46
C CYS A 201 -3.82 -4.95 -1.98
N LEU A 202 -4.36 -6.14 -1.64
CA LEU A 202 -4.37 -6.68 -0.27
C LEU A 202 -3.00 -6.66 0.43
N PRO A 203 -1.85 -6.91 -0.23
CA PRO A 203 -0.54 -6.82 0.42
C PRO A 203 -0.29 -5.47 1.10
N TRP A 204 -0.81 -4.38 0.54
CA TRP A 204 -0.66 -3.02 1.04
C TRP A 204 -1.83 -2.62 1.94
N PHE A 205 -3.07 -2.83 1.50
CA PHE A 205 -4.26 -2.41 2.27
C PHE A 205 -4.43 -3.19 3.59
N LYS A 206 -3.86 -4.40 3.70
CA LYS A 206 -3.88 -5.16 4.96
C LYS A 206 -2.62 -4.95 5.80
N SER A 207 -1.60 -4.28 5.27
CA SER A 207 -0.37 -3.97 6.00
C SER A 207 -0.31 -2.53 6.49
N ASP A 208 -1.05 -1.59 5.90
CA ASP A 208 -1.14 -0.22 6.37
C ASP A 208 -2.05 -0.04 7.60
N ASP A 209 -2.22 1.21 8.02
CA ASP A 209 -3.04 1.59 9.17
C ASP A 209 -4.34 2.29 8.78
N PHE A 210 -4.45 2.74 7.53
CA PHE A 210 -5.61 3.44 7.00
C PHE A 210 -5.52 3.59 5.48
N THR A 211 -6.47 3.04 4.74
CA THR A 211 -6.61 3.22 3.29
C THR A 211 -7.74 4.18 2.93
N VAL A 212 -7.48 5.12 2.01
CA VAL A 212 -8.47 6.10 1.52
C VAL A 212 -8.57 6.04 0.00
N ILE A 213 -9.80 6.07 -0.51
CA ILE A 213 -10.11 6.12 -1.93
C ILE A 213 -10.78 7.45 -2.31
N ASN A 214 -10.72 7.85 -3.59
CA ASN A 214 -11.71 8.75 -4.17
C ASN A 214 -12.88 7.92 -4.74
N ALA A 215 -14.06 7.98 -4.14
CA ALA A 215 -15.24 7.24 -4.60
C ALA A 215 -16.06 8.11 -5.57
N GLU A 216 -15.90 7.86 -6.86
CA GLU A 216 -16.39 8.72 -7.94
C GLU A 216 -17.59 8.10 -8.66
N SER A 217 -18.61 7.77 -7.87
CA SER A 217 -19.90 7.30 -8.38
C SER A 217 -21.00 7.54 -7.35
N ALA A 218 -22.23 7.65 -7.81
CA ALA A 218 -23.39 7.60 -6.91
C ALA A 218 -23.76 6.12 -6.65
N PHE A 219 -23.83 5.73 -5.38
CA PHE A 219 -24.24 4.39 -4.95
C PHE A 219 -25.73 4.39 -4.63
N THR A 220 -26.56 4.13 -5.64
CA THR A 220 -28.01 4.37 -5.56
C THR A 220 -28.81 3.48 -6.50
N ASN A 221 -30.08 3.26 -6.17
CA ASN A 221 -31.07 2.65 -7.07
C ASN A 221 -31.95 3.68 -7.77
N ALA A 222 -31.74 4.97 -7.54
CA ALA A 222 -32.47 6.04 -8.19
C ALA A 222 -32.32 5.98 -9.72
N THR A 223 -33.37 6.39 -10.42
CA THR A 223 -33.44 6.40 -11.89
C THR A 223 -33.40 7.81 -12.47
N LYS A 224 -33.79 8.82 -11.69
CA LYS A 224 -33.72 10.22 -12.10
C LYS A 224 -32.28 10.72 -11.94
N ALA A 225 -31.68 11.13 -13.05
CA ALA A 225 -30.29 11.57 -13.12
C ALA A 225 -30.16 12.98 -13.71
N GLU A 226 -29.01 13.62 -13.47
CA GLU A 226 -28.63 14.85 -14.12
C GLU A 226 -28.61 14.71 -15.66
N ASN A 227 -28.83 15.83 -16.35
CA ASN A 227 -28.71 15.89 -17.81
C ASN A 227 -27.25 16.09 -18.22
N LYS A 228 -26.45 15.03 -18.11
CA LYS A 228 -25.06 14.98 -18.59
C LYS A 228 -24.71 13.59 -19.09
N LYS A 229 -23.64 13.49 -19.89
CA LYS A 229 -23.18 12.24 -20.51
C LYS A 229 -22.83 11.18 -19.46
N TRP A 230 -21.95 11.55 -18.53
CA TRP A 230 -21.42 10.64 -17.51
C TRP A 230 -22.24 10.79 -16.22
N ARG A 231 -23.18 9.87 -16.04
CA ARG A 231 -24.05 9.74 -14.87
C ARG A 231 -23.79 8.37 -14.25
N ILE A 232 -22.72 8.28 -13.49
CA ILE A 232 -22.11 7.04 -13.02
C ILE A 232 -22.87 6.53 -11.80
N LYS A 233 -23.45 5.34 -11.95
CA LYS A 233 -24.23 4.67 -10.92
C LYS A 233 -23.61 3.34 -10.55
N SER A 234 -23.36 3.17 -9.25
CA SER A 234 -22.94 1.91 -8.63
C SER A 234 -24.11 1.30 -7.86
N ASP A 235 -24.20 -0.03 -7.83
CA ASP A 235 -25.10 -0.72 -6.90
C ASP A 235 -24.66 -0.39 -5.46
N PRO A 236 -25.56 0.06 -4.56
CA PRO A 236 -25.25 0.26 -3.14
C PRO A 236 -24.56 -0.93 -2.46
N ALA A 237 -24.80 -2.17 -2.90
CA ALA A 237 -24.17 -3.37 -2.38
C ALA A 237 -22.64 -3.41 -2.65
N HIS A 238 -22.15 -2.73 -3.68
CA HIS A 238 -20.72 -2.70 -4.03
C HIS A 238 -19.85 -1.95 -3.03
N VAL A 239 -20.45 -1.17 -2.12
CA VAL A 239 -19.71 -0.60 -0.97
C VAL A 239 -19.06 -1.70 -0.13
N ALA A 240 -19.62 -2.92 -0.09
CA ALA A 240 -19.06 -4.06 0.62
C ALA A 240 -17.66 -4.48 0.14
N PHE A 241 -17.23 -4.03 -1.05
CA PHE A 241 -15.87 -4.27 -1.52
C PHE A 241 -14.82 -3.52 -0.70
N LEU A 242 -15.18 -2.34 -0.20
CA LEU A 242 -14.28 -1.45 0.53
C LEU A 242 -13.78 -2.09 1.84
N PRO A 243 -14.63 -2.41 2.83
CA PRO A 243 -14.14 -2.98 4.09
C PRO A 243 -13.58 -4.40 3.91
N ALA A 244 -14.09 -5.18 2.96
CA ALA A 244 -13.58 -6.52 2.67
C ALA A 244 -12.09 -6.49 2.29
N SER A 245 -11.70 -5.47 1.52
CA SER A 245 -10.32 -5.29 1.06
C SER A 245 -9.43 -4.46 1.97
N GLY A 246 -9.97 -3.83 3.01
CA GLY A 246 -9.21 -2.99 3.94
C GLY A 246 -9.20 -1.50 3.59
N VAL A 247 -10.20 -1.02 2.84
CA VAL A 247 -10.44 0.43 2.66
C VAL A 247 -11.18 0.96 3.89
N ASP A 248 -10.71 2.08 4.44
CA ASP A 248 -11.22 2.64 5.70
C ASP A 248 -12.00 3.94 5.53
N ALA A 249 -11.80 4.69 4.44
CA ALA A 249 -12.55 5.91 4.18
C ALA A 249 -12.65 6.23 2.69
N ALA A 250 -13.62 7.09 2.34
CA ALA A 250 -13.75 7.59 0.98
C ALA A 250 -14.00 9.10 0.90
N ASN A 251 -13.32 9.74 -0.06
CA ASN A 251 -13.66 11.09 -0.51
C ASN A 251 -14.89 11.02 -1.45
N LEU A 252 -15.88 11.88 -1.19
CA LEU A 252 -17.04 12.12 -2.05
C LEU A 252 -17.08 13.56 -2.61
N ALA A 253 -16.00 14.34 -2.48
CA ALA A 253 -15.94 15.66 -3.10
C ALA A 253 -15.50 15.53 -4.58
N ASN A 254 -16.43 15.14 -5.45
CA ASN A 254 -16.21 14.98 -6.90
C ASN A 254 -17.51 15.20 -7.71
N ASN A 255 -17.39 15.18 -9.05
CA ASN A 255 -18.49 15.40 -10.01
C ASN A 255 -19.66 14.46 -9.82
N HIS A 256 -19.33 13.22 -9.49
CA HIS A 256 -20.20 12.07 -9.72
C HIS A 256 -21.05 11.74 -8.51
N THR A 257 -20.70 12.33 -7.36
CA THR A 257 -21.40 12.19 -6.09
C THR A 257 -22.88 12.61 -6.15
N LYS A 258 -23.25 13.53 -7.05
CA LYS A 258 -24.64 14.03 -7.20
C LYS A 258 -25.27 13.74 -8.56
N ASP A 259 -24.74 12.77 -9.31
CA ASP A 259 -25.28 12.37 -10.63
C ASP A 259 -26.76 12.01 -10.61
N TYR A 260 -27.25 11.53 -9.45
CA TYR A 260 -28.63 11.15 -9.20
C TYR A 260 -29.30 12.08 -8.18
N PHE A 261 -28.87 13.34 -8.18
CA PHE A 261 -29.34 14.42 -7.31
C PHE A 261 -29.19 14.07 -5.82
N GLN A 262 -29.94 14.79 -4.97
CA GLN A 262 -29.91 14.61 -3.52
C GLN A 262 -30.28 13.18 -3.10
N VAL A 263 -31.22 12.52 -3.81
CA VAL A 263 -31.60 11.14 -3.52
C VAL A 263 -30.41 10.20 -3.68
N GLY A 264 -29.69 10.29 -4.80
CA GLY A 264 -28.50 9.47 -5.03
C GLY A 264 -27.38 9.73 -4.01
N TYR A 265 -27.22 10.98 -3.59
CA TYR A 265 -26.27 11.34 -2.55
C TYR A 265 -26.65 10.76 -1.19
N ASP A 266 -27.91 10.89 -0.77
CA ASP A 266 -28.39 10.35 0.51
C ASP A 266 -28.32 8.81 0.54
N ASP A 267 -28.65 8.15 -0.58
CA ASP A 267 -28.47 6.70 -0.75
C ASP A 267 -26.99 6.31 -0.61
N THR A 268 -26.08 7.09 -1.22
CA THR A 268 -24.64 6.88 -1.12
C THR A 268 -24.18 6.99 0.33
N LEU A 269 -24.54 8.08 1.03
CA LEU A 269 -24.21 8.24 2.45
C LEU A 269 -24.74 7.08 3.29
N LYS A 270 -25.96 6.61 3.01
CA LYS A 270 -26.55 5.46 3.70
C LYS A 270 -25.76 4.18 3.45
N ALA A 271 -25.43 3.88 2.19
CA ALA A 271 -24.70 2.66 1.82
C ALA A 271 -23.31 2.60 2.49
N PHE A 272 -22.59 3.72 2.51
CA PHE A 272 -21.30 3.85 3.19
C PHE A 272 -21.43 3.70 4.70
N LYS A 273 -22.42 4.35 5.31
CA LYS A 273 -22.71 4.21 6.74
C LYS A 273 -23.05 2.77 7.13
N ASP A 274 -23.90 2.09 6.36
CA ASP A 274 -24.31 0.69 6.63
C ASP A 274 -23.12 -0.28 6.57
N ASN A 275 -22.06 0.05 5.82
CA ASN A 275 -20.83 -0.73 5.71
C ASN A 275 -19.68 -0.23 6.60
N ASN A 276 -19.95 0.74 7.49
CA ASN A 276 -18.96 1.35 8.39
C ASN A 276 -17.79 2.03 7.66
N ILE A 277 -18.01 2.58 6.47
CA ILE A 277 -17.01 3.38 5.77
C ILE A 277 -17.32 4.86 5.99
N PRO A 278 -16.57 5.58 6.85
CA PRO A 278 -16.68 7.03 6.94
C PRO A 278 -16.36 7.69 5.58
N VAL A 279 -17.06 8.78 5.32
CA VAL A 279 -16.90 9.59 4.12
C VAL A 279 -16.61 11.04 4.47
N PHE A 280 -15.97 11.76 3.57
CA PHE A 280 -15.77 13.20 3.68
C PHE A 280 -15.99 13.92 2.36
N ASN A 281 -16.30 15.20 2.45
CA ASN A 281 -16.45 16.11 1.31
C ASN A 281 -16.28 17.57 1.73
N SER A 282 -16.67 18.51 0.86
CA SER A 282 -16.44 19.95 1.08
C SER A 282 -17.19 20.53 2.27
N ASP A 283 -18.30 19.92 2.67
CA ASP A 283 -19.16 20.42 3.75
C ASP A 283 -19.04 19.57 5.03
N ALA A 284 -18.45 18.37 4.92
CA ALA A 284 -18.27 17.41 6.00
C ALA A 284 -16.85 16.82 5.97
N PRO A 285 -15.87 17.40 6.69
CA PRO A 285 -14.56 16.78 6.84
C PRO A 285 -14.63 15.50 7.66
N LEU A 286 -13.67 14.60 7.45
CA LEU A 286 -13.45 13.45 8.33
C LEU A 286 -12.41 13.83 9.37
N GLU A 287 -12.84 13.96 10.63
CA GLU A 287 -11.97 14.07 11.79
C GLU A 287 -11.87 12.69 12.46
N THR A 288 -10.68 12.11 12.51
CA THR A 288 -10.46 10.76 13.06
C THR A 288 -9.12 10.68 13.82
N THR A 289 -8.86 9.54 14.44
CA THR A 289 -7.57 9.25 15.10
C THR A 289 -7.03 7.91 14.61
N ILE A 290 -5.91 7.94 13.89
CA ILE A 290 -5.26 6.76 13.32
C ILE A 290 -4.04 6.44 14.18
N LYS A 291 -4.07 5.31 14.91
CA LYS A 291 -3.01 4.93 15.88
C LYS A 291 -2.59 6.05 16.84
N GLY A 292 -3.55 6.82 17.33
CA GLY A 292 -3.29 7.94 18.26
C GLY A 292 -2.86 9.25 17.58
N MET A 293 -2.70 9.27 16.26
CA MET A 293 -2.49 10.50 15.49
C MET A 293 -3.83 11.09 15.10
N LYS A 294 -4.11 12.33 15.55
CA LYS A 294 -5.30 13.07 15.10
C LYS A 294 -5.12 13.41 13.62
N THR A 295 -6.11 13.04 12.81
CA THR A 295 -6.08 13.22 11.36
C THR A 295 -7.37 13.86 10.92
N VAL A 296 -7.25 14.91 10.10
CA VAL A 296 -8.38 15.57 9.44
C VAL A 296 -8.20 15.45 7.93
N MET A 297 -9.20 14.91 7.26
CA MET A 297 -9.27 14.82 5.81
C MET A 297 -10.31 15.82 5.31
N LEU A 298 -9.86 16.73 4.45
CA LEU A 298 -10.68 17.70 3.74
C LEU A 298 -10.82 17.25 2.30
N GLY A 299 -11.98 17.43 1.69
CA GLY A 299 -12.24 17.06 0.29
C GLY A 299 -12.91 18.20 -0.46
N TYR A 300 -12.45 18.52 -1.67
CA TYR A 300 -13.05 19.58 -2.49
C TYR A 300 -13.12 19.19 -3.97
N ASP A 301 -14.30 19.36 -4.59
CA ASP A 301 -14.41 19.51 -6.04
C ASP A 301 -14.03 20.95 -6.38
N CYS A 302 -13.11 21.14 -7.32
CA CYS A 302 -12.55 22.44 -7.69
C CYS A 302 -12.47 22.60 -9.22
N ARG A 303 -13.31 21.90 -9.96
CA ARG A 303 -13.30 21.94 -11.43
C ARG A 303 -13.98 23.20 -11.96
N MET A 304 -13.57 23.60 -13.17
CA MET A 304 -14.22 24.64 -13.98
C MET A 304 -14.46 25.97 -13.24
N SER A 305 -15.71 26.30 -12.89
CA SER A 305 -16.12 27.59 -12.31
C SER A 305 -15.70 27.79 -10.85
N GLN A 306 -15.20 26.74 -10.19
CA GLN A 306 -14.75 26.78 -8.79
C GLN A 306 -13.25 27.08 -8.65
N GLN A 307 -12.71 27.94 -9.52
CA GLN A 307 -11.31 28.40 -9.48
C GLN A 307 -11.18 29.84 -8.96
N SER A 308 -12.23 30.36 -8.31
CA SER A 308 -12.26 31.74 -7.85
C SER A 308 -11.40 31.97 -6.60
N PRO A 309 -10.86 33.19 -6.39
CA PRO A 309 -10.17 33.55 -5.16
C PRO A 309 -11.00 33.31 -3.89
N ALA A 310 -12.32 33.54 -3.96
CA ALA A 310 -13.22 33.30 -2.84
C ALA A 310 -13.34 31.80 -2.48
N TYR A 311 -13.28 30.92 -3.48
CA TYR A 311 -13.28 29.48 -3.24
C TYR A 311 -11.98 29.03 -2.57
N LEU A 312 -10.84 29.53 -3.06
CA LEU A 312 -9.54 29.29 -2.41
C LEU A 312 -9.52 29.80 -0.97
N GLU A 313 -10.05 30.99 -0.71
CA GLU A 313 -10.11 31.57 0.63
C GLU A 313 -10.92 30.67 1.60
N ARG A 314 -12.02 30.07 1.13
CA ARG A 314 -12.78 29.08 1.91
C ARG A 314 -11.90 27.90 2.31
N ILE A 315 -11.22 27.27 1.34
CA ILE A 315 -10.35 26.11 1.58
C ILE A 315 -9.23 26.48 2.57
N VAL A 316 -8.56 27.62 2.34
CA VAL A 316 -7.49 28.12 3.21
C VAL A 316 -8.00 28.36 4.65
N LYS A 317 -9.22 28.87 4.81
CA LYS A 317 -9.83 29.07 6.12
C LYS A 317 -10.10 27.74 6.84
N ASP A 318 -10.58 26.73 6.12
CA ASP A 318 -10.82 25.40 6.69
C ASP A 318 -9.52 24.73 7.12
N VAL A 319 -8.47 24.79 6.28
CA VAL A 319 -7.14 24.27 6.64
C VAL A 319 -6.61 24.95 7.92
N LYS A 320 -6.70 26.28 8.01
CA LYS A 320 -6.27 27.02 9.22
C LYS A 320 -7.12 26.70 10.45
N LYS A 321 -8.40 26.40 10.27
CA LYS A 321 -9.31 25.99 11.36
C LYS A 321 -8.83 24.68 11.98
N TYR A 322 -8.56 23.66 11.16
CA TYR A 322 -8.22 22.32 11.62
C TYR A 322 -6.73 22.14 11.95
N LYS A 323 -5.83 22.87 11.28
CA LYS A 323 -4.41 22.69 11.52
C LYS A 323 -4.03 23.14 12.93
N LYS A 324 -3.41 22.20 13.67
CA LYS A 324 -2.71 22.35 14.95
C LYS A 324 -1.35 21.65 14.84
N GLU A 325 -0.47 21.86 15.81
CA GLU A 325 0.85 21.18 15.81
C GLU A 325 0.71 19.66 15.77
N ASP A 326 -0.26 19.11 16.52
CA ASP A 326 -0.49 17.67 16.70
C ASP A 326 -1.57 17.07 15.79
N THR A 327 -2.06 17.82 14.79
CA THR A 327 -3.09 17.37 13.86
C THR A 327 -2.52 17.23 12.45
N LEU A 328 -2.64 16.03 11.87
CA LEU A 328 -2.36 15.76 10.47
C LEU A 328 -3.53 16.27 9.63
N VAL A 329 -3.29 17.14 8.65
CA VAL A 329 -4.31 17.68 7.74
C VAL A 329 -3.97 17.27 6.31
N ILE A 330 -4.79 16.41 5.74
CA ILE A 330 -4.70 15.94 4.34
C ILE A 330 -5.81 16.61 3.54
N VAL A 331 -5.45 17.26 2.44
CA VAL A 331 -6.43 17.91 1.55
C VAL A 331 -6.54 17.11 0.26
N ASN A 332 -7.74 16.64 -0.05
CA ASN A 332 -8.06 15.88 -1.24
C ASN A 332 -8.73 16.81 -2.25
N MET A 333 -8.12 16.95 -3.42
CA MET A 333 -8.56 17.90 -4.44
C MET A 333 -8.99 17.15 -5.70
N HIS A 334 -10.27 17.30 -6.06
CA HIS A 334 -10.80 16.79 -7.31
C HIS A 334 -10.83 17.95 -8.32
N TRP A 335 -9.82 18.04 -9.17
CA TRP A 335 -9.44 19.28 -9.88
C TRP A 335 -8.61 19.03 -11.14
N GLY A 336 -8.19 20.09 -11.81
CA GLY A 336 -7.41 20.01 -13.05
C GLY A 336 -8.26 19.91 -14.30
N VAL A 337 -7.70 19.30 -15.33
CA VAL A 337 -8.32 19.10 -16.64
C VAL A 337 -8.10 17.66 -17.03
N GLU A 338 -9.18 16.97 -17.40
CA GLU A 338 -9.13 15.58 -17.87
C GLU A 338 -7.99 15.36 -18.88
N TYR A 339 -7.25 14.27 -18.68
CA TYR A 339 -6.18 13.77 -19.53
C TYR A 339 -4.91 14.63 -19.65
N ARG A 340 -4.83 15.73 -18.91
CA ARG A 340 -3.64 16.56 -18.83
C ARG A 340 -2.58 15.89 -17.95
N GLU A 341 -1.30 16.04 -18.32
CA GLU A 341 -0.16 15.43 -17.59
C GLU A 341 0.52 16.41 -16.63
N THR A 342 0.33 17.71 -16.86
CA THR A 342 0.98 18.78 -16.12
C THR A 342 -0.07 19.68 -15.50
N PRO A 343 0.11 20.10 -14.25
CA PRO A 343 -0.87 20.90 -13.56
C PRO A 343 -1.08 22.25 -14.27
N THR A 344 -2.31 22.71 -14.22
CA THR A 344 -2.68 24.07 -14.62
C THR A 344 -2.20 25.10 -13.60
N ASN A 345 -2.12 26.37 -14.01
CA ASN A 345 -1.68 27.46 -13.13
C ASN A 345 -2.54 27.62 -11.87
N TYR A 346 -3.85 27.34 -11.95
CA TYR A 346 -4.69 27.44 -10.76
C TYR A 346 -4.45 26.28 -9.80
N GLN A 347 -4.17 25.06 -10.29
CA GLN A 347 -3.82 23.93 -9.44
C GLN A 347 -2.56 24.24 -8.62
N THR A 348 -1.51 24.80 -9.26
CA THR A 348 -0.29 25.19 -8.55
C THR A 348 -0.54 26.32 -7.55
N GLN A 349 -1.28 27.37 -7.96
CA GLN A 349 -1.64 28.48 -7.07
C GLN A 349 -2.43 28.02 -5.84
N PHE A 350 -3.45 27.18 -6.05
CA PHE A 350 -4.27 26.64 -4.96
C PHE A 350 -3.45 25.72 -4.08
N GLY A 351 -2.67 24.82 -4.68
CA GLY A 351 -1.81 23.89 -3.96
C GLY A 351 -0.83 24.60 -3.03
N HIS A 352 -0.13 25.63 -3.52
CA HIS A 352 0.79 26.43 -2.70
C HIS A 352 0.07 27.13 -1.56
N ALA A 353 -1.07 27.78 -1.84
CA ALA A 353 -1.84 28.49 -0.82
C ALA A 353 -2.41 27.54 0.26
N ILE A 354 -2.82 26.33 -0.12
CA ILE A 354 -3.30 25.28 0.80
C ILE A 354 -2.17 24.78 1.70
N LEU A 355 -0.98 24.51 1.15
CA LEU A 355 0.18 24.12 1.94
C LEU A 355 0.67 25.24 2.86
N ASP A 356 0.65 26.48 2.38
CA ASP A 356 0.98 27.69 3.16
C ASP A 356 -0.04 27.95 4.28
N ALA A 357 -1.29 27.53 4.10
CA ALA A 357 -2.31 27.57 5.15
C ALA A 357 -2.07 26.53 6.26
N GLY A 358 -1.23 25.53 6.01
CA GLY A 358 -0.75 24.58 7.01
C GLY A 358 -1.04 23.11 6.73
N ALA A 359 -1.73 22.77 5.63
CA ALA A 359 -1.97 21.38 5.23
C ALA A 359 -0.65 20.60 5.12
N ASP A 360 -0.62 19.32 5.49
CA ASP A 360 0.62 18.52 5.50
C ASP A 360 0.93 17.89 4.14
N ILE A 361 -0.12 17.59 3.36
CA ILE A 361 -0.01 17.05 2.00
C ILE A 361 -1.31 17.29 1.23
N ILE A 362 -1.21 17.36 -0.10
CA ILE A 362 -2.36 17.41 -1.02
C ILE A 362 -2.38 16.16 -1.89
N MET A 363 -3.54 15.52 -1.98
CA MET A 363 -3.80 14.35 -2.82
C MET A 363 -4.84 14.69 -3.88
N GLY A 364 -4.44 14.65 -5.15
CA GLY A 364 -5.26 15.05 -6.28
C GLY A 364 -5.92 13.89 -7.03
N ALA A 365 -7.05 14.19 -7.66
CA ALA A 365 -7.91 13.31 -8.44
C ALA A 365 -8.59 14.12 -9.57
N HIS A 366 -9.30 13.47 -10.50
CA HIS A 366 -10.05 14.01 -11.67
C HIS A 366 -9.37 13.93 -13.04
N PRO A 367 -8.07 14.19 -13.23
CA PRO A 367 -7.48 14.13 -14.57
C PRO A 367 -7.56 12.75 -15.24
N HIS A 368 -8.01 11.70 -14.55
CA HIS A 368 -8.13 10.32 -15.01
C HIS A 368 -6.80 9.74 -15.52
N ARG A 369 -5.68 10.29 -15.03
CA ARG A 369 -4.31 9.81 -15.22
C ARG A 369 -3.38 10.40 -14.17
N LEU A 370 -2.19 9.82 -14.01
CA LEU A 370 -1.14 10.43 -13.20
C LEU A 370 -0.79 11.84 -13.72
N GLU A 371 -0.77 12.81 -12.82
CA GLU A 371 -0.15 14.14 -13.03
C GLU A 371 1.10 14.27 -12.17
N SER A 372 1.87 15.33 -12.42
CA SER A 372 3.09 15.68 -11.68
C SER A 372 2.96 15.55 -10.16
N ILE A 373 4.08 15.26 -9.50
CA ILE A 373 4.25 15.46 -8.06
C ILE A 373 5.21 16.61 -7.84
N GLU A 374 4.83 17.54 -6.97
CA GLU A 374 5.65 18.68 -6.59
C GLU A 374 5.99 18.63 -5.10
N LYS A 375 7.23 18.96 -4.77
CA LYS A 375 7.68 19.29 -3.43
C LYS A 375 7.76 20.82 -3.28
N TYR A 376 6.90 21.37 -2.43
CA TYR A 376 6.81 22.80 -2.11
C TYR A 376 7.00 23.03 -0.60
N LYS A 377 8.04 23.79 -0.21
CA LYS A 377 8.39 24.08 1.21
C LYS A 377 8.36 22.84 2.11
N ASP A 378 9.02 21.77 1.64
CA ASP A 378 9.12 20.46 2.31
C ASP A 378 7.83 19.63 2.43
N LYS A 379 6.76 20.05 1.74
CA LYS A 379 5.51 19.29 1.65
C LYS A 379 5.20 18.91 0.21
N TYR A 380 4.31 17.95 0.02
CA TYR A 380 4.04 17.38 -1.29
C TYR A 380 2.64 17.74 -1.80
N ILE A 381 2.57 17.91 -3.12
CA ILE A 381 1.34 18.00 -3.90
C ILE A 381 1.40 16.86 -4.91
N VAL A 382 0.53 15.87 -4.76
CA VAL A 382 0.26 14.88 -5.80
C VAL A 382 -0.89 15.45 -6.62
N TYR A 383 -0.64 15.97 -7.82
CA TYR A 383 -1.67 16.70 -8.57
C TYR A 383 -2.79 15.79 -9.09
N SER A 384 -2.48 14.53 -9.40
CA SER A 384 -3.46 13.49 -9.72
C SER A 384 -2.86 12.11 -9.48
N MET A 385 -3.62 11.26 -8.79
CA MET A 385 -3.29 9.85 -8.59
C MET A 385 -3.72 8.97 -9.78
N GLY A 386 -4.55 9.49 -10.69
CA GLY A 386 -5.09 8.78 -11.84
C GLY A 386 -6.22 7.80 -11.50
N ASP A 387 -6.76 7.16 -12.54
CA ASP A 387 -7.77 6.13 -12.36
C ASP A 387 -7.17 4.90 -11.68
N PHE A 388 -7.85 4.38 -10.67
CA PHE A 388 -7.39 3.21 -9.93
C PHE A 388 -8.25 2.00 -10.27
N ALA A 389 -9.49 1.94 -9.79
CA ALA A 389 -10.47 0.95 -10.21
C ALA A 389 -11.67 1.67 -10.86
N PHE A 390 -11.46 2.18 -12.07
CA PHE A 390 -12.41 3.03 -12.78
C PHE A 390 -12.54 2.58 -14.24
N GLY A 391 -13.72 2.06 -14.62
CA GLY A 391 -13.97 1.56 -15.98
C GLY A 391 -15.15 2.24 -16.68
N ALA A 392 -15.66 3.34 -16.11
CA ALA A 392 -16.82 4.04 -16.65
C ALA A 392 -16.51 4.87 -17.91
N ASP A 393 -15.23 5.15 -18.22
CA ASP A 393 -14.82 5.82 -19.45
C ASP A 393 -14.01 4.87 -20.37
N PRO A 394 -14.54 4.49 -21.56
CA PRO A 394 -13.79 3.68 -22.52
C PRO A 394 -12.72 4.48 -23.31
N THR A 395 -12.59 5.79 -23.08
CA THR A 395 -11.68 6.69 -23.82
C THR A 395 -10.35 6.99 -23.12
N LEU A 396 -10.00 6.20 -22.11
CA LEU A 396 -8.78 6.33 -21.33
C LEU A 396 -7.51 6.40 -22.18
N LEU A 397 -6.68 7.41 -21.94
CA LEU A 397 -5.40 7.62 -22.64
C LEU A 397 -4.22 6.94 -21.96
N SER A 398 -4.37 6.53 -20.70
CA SER A 398 -3.34 5.83 -19.92
C SER A 398 -4.01 4.89 -18.93
N ARG A 399 -3.39 3.73 -18.70
CA ARG A 399 -3.75 2.80 -17.63
C ARG A 399 -2.82 2.92 -16.42
N MET A 400 -1.85 3.84 -16.45
CA MET A 400 -0.85 3.99 -15.40
C MET A 400 -1.42 4.76 -14.22
N THR A 401 -1.26 4.19 -13.04
CA THR A 401 -1.70 4.73 -11.75
C THR A 401 -0.72 4.33 -10.66
N SER A 402 -0.97 4.74 -9.42
CA SER A 402 -0.17 4.30 -8.29
C SER A 402 -0.92 4.38 -6.98
N MET A 403 -0.56 3.50 -6.04
CA MET A 403 -0.89 3.69 -4.63
C MET A 403 0.19 4.58 -3.99
N PHE A 404 -0.23 5.54 -3.18
CA PHE A 404 0.67 6.46 -2.47
C PHE A 404 0.65 6.12 -0.99
N GLN A 405 1.75 5.55 -0.51
CA GLN A 405 1.93 5.23 0.89
C GLN A 405 2.66 6.37 1.61
N LEU A 406 1.96 6.97 2.56
CA LEU A 406 2.40 8.12 3.34
C LEU A 406 2.73 7.65 4.76
N ARG A 407 3.99 7.80 5.19
CA ARG A 407 4.42 7.42 6.53
C ARG A 407 4.63 8.66 7.38
N PHE A 408 3.75 8.88 8.35
CA PHE A 408 3.80 10.01 9.26
C PHE A 408 4.24 9.58 10.65
N THR A 409 4.91 10.47 11.37
CA THR A 409 5.19 10.32 12.79
C THR A 409 4.92 11.62 13.54
N LYS A 410 4.98 11.55 14.88
CA LYS A 410 4.88 12.70 15.76
C LYS A 410 6.23 12.94 16.45
N GLU A 411 6.93 13.98 16.04
CA GLU A 411 8.22 14.40 16.63
C GLU A 411 8.04 15.74 17.36
N ALA A 412 8.38 15.79 18.65
CA ALA A 412 8.24 17.00 19.48
C ALA A 412 6.85 17.68 19.34
N ASN A 413 5.79 16.87 19.38
CA ASN A 413 4.39 17.26 19.17
C ASN A 413 3.98 17.72 17.76
N LYS A 414 4.90 17.71 16.79
CA LYS A 414 4.62 18.08 15.41
C LYS A 414 4.46 16.85 14.53
N ILE A 415 3.52 16.93 13.59
CA ILE A 415 3.38 15.93 12.53
C ILE A 415 4.54 16.08 11.53
N VAL A 416 5.19 14.96 11.22
CA VAL A 416 6.31 14.88 10.28
C VAL A 416 6.03 13.78 9.27
N LEU A 417 6.09 14.10 7.97
CA LEU A 417 6.10 13.11 6.90
C LEU A 417 7.51 12.53 6.81
N LYS A 418 7.67 11.25 7.17
CA LYS A 418 8.96 10.54 7.12
C LYS A 418 9.29 10.08 5.72
N ASN A 419 8.29 9.59 5.00
CA ASN A 419 8.47 9.04 3.66
C ASN A 419 7.18 9.09 2.85
N ILE A 420 7.33 9.26 1.54
CA ILE A 420 6.32 8.95 0.53
C ILE A 420 6.89 7.86 -0.37
N SER A 421 6.23 6.69 -0.38
CA SER A 421 6.52 5.63 -1.34
C SER A 421 5.35 5.45 -2.30
N ILE A 422 5.67 5.05 -3.51
CA ILE A 422 4.68 4.70 -4.52
C ILE A 422 4.64 3.18 -4.71
N VAL A 423 3.50 2.68 -5.15
CA VAL A 423 3.35 1.32 -5.67
C VAL A 423 2.91 1.43 -7.11
N PRO A 424 3.84 1.34 -8.08
CA PRO A 424 3.52 1.40 -9.50
C PRO A 424 2.42 0.40 -9.86
N THR A 425 1.34 0.87 -10.47
CA THR A 425 0.13 0.07 -10.68
C THR A 425 -0.46 0.34 -12.07
N TYR A 426 -0.97 -0.70 -12.72
CA TYR A 426 -1.93 -0.52 -13.82
C TYR A 426 -3.34 -0.61 -13.27
N GLU A 427 -4.28 0.17 -13.80
CA GLU A 427 -5.69 0.16 -13.33
C GLU A 427 -6.44 -1.16 -13.62
N ASN A 428 -5.93 -2.00 -14.53
CA ASN A 428 -6.47 -3.31 -14.86
C ASN A 428 -5.41 -4.41 -14.83
N SER A 429 -5.84 -5.66 -14.66
CA SER A 429 -4.94 -6.80 -14.49
C SER A 429 -4.88 -7.78 -15.65
N ASP A 430 -5.66 -7.55 -16.71
CA ASP A 430 -5.73 -8.45 -17.87
C ASP A 430 -4.98 -7.91 -19.10
N GLY A 431 -4.36 -6.73 -18.98
CA GLY A 431 -3.61 -6.08 -20.06
C GLY A 431 -4.50 -5.58 -21.20
N SER A 432 -5.82 -5.62 -21.03
CA SER A 432 -6.76 -5.11 -22.03
C SER A 432 -6.59 -3.61 -22.20
N THR A 433 -6.54 -3.16 -23.44
CA THR A 433 -6.49 -1.72 -23.76
C THR A 433 -7.88 -1.12 -23.93
N THR A 434 -8.92 -1.97 -24.07
CA THR A 434 -10.29 -1.56 -24.41
C THR A 434 -11.31 -1.89 -23.33
N GLU A 435 -11.06 -2.90 -22.49
CA GLU A 435 -11.93 -3.31 -21.40
C GLU A 435 -11.20 -3.11 -20.06
N ASN A 436 -11.91 -2.63 -19.04
CA ASN A 436 -11.38 -2.60 -17.68
C ASN A 436 -12.00 -3.77 -16.90
N ASN A 437 -11.16 -4.64 -16.33
CA ASN A 437 -11.61 -5.73 -15.46
C ASN A 437 -11.76 -5.29 -13.99
N TYR A 438 -11.57 -4.00 -13.70
CA TYR A 438 -11.66 -3.35 -12.40
C TYR A 438 -10.77 -4.03 -11.35
N GLN A 439 -9.58 -4.47 -11.76
CA GLN A 439 -8.59 -5.07 -10.87
C GLN A 439 -7.26 -4.34 -11.04
N PRO A 440 -6.98 -3.32 -10.21
CA PRO A 440 -5.67 -2.70 -10.21
C PRO A 440 -4.58 -3.76 -10.04
N LEU A 441 -3.50 -3.63 -10.80
CA LEU A 441 -2.39 -4.56 -10.86
C LEU A 441 -1.11 -3.83 -10.46
N PRO A 442 -0.71 -3.92 -9.17
CA PRO A 442 0.62 -3.51 -8.74
C PRO A 442 1.69 -4.29 -9.51
N VAL A 443 2.63 -3.59 -10.13
CA VAL A 443 3.64 -4.15 -11.04
C VAL A 443 5.05 -3.99 -10.50
N PHE A 444 5.98 -4.76 -11.06
CA PHE A 444 7.40 -4.85 -10.65
C PHE A 444 8.31 -4.84 -11.88
N GLY A 445 9.62 -4.69 -11.69
CA GLY A 445 10.62 -4.74 -12.75
C GLY A 445 10.39 -3.67 -13.82
N GLU A 446 10.42 -4.07 -15.09
CA GLU A 446 10.34 -3.13 -16.22
C GLU A 446 9.02 -2.35 -16.28
N ASP A 447 7.90 -2.94 -15.86
CA ASP A 447 6.62 -2.23 -15.85
C ASP A 447 6.55 -1.20 -14.72
N ALA A 448 7.10 -1.52 -13.55
CA ALA A 448 7.26 -0.53 -12.48
C ALA A 448 8.14 0.65 -12.92
N LYS A 449 9.28 0.35 -13.58
CA LYS A 449 10.17 1.38 -14.12
C LYS A 449 9.49 2.28 -15.15
N LYS A 450 8.61 1.75 -16.01
CA LYS A 450 7.85 2.58 -16.97
C LYS A 450 7.01 3.64 -16.27
N ILE A 451 6.28 3.25 -15.22
CA ILE A 451 5.41 4.16 -14.45
C ILE A 451 6.25 5.18 -13.67
N VAL A 452 7.36 4.76 -13.06
CA VAL A 452 8.29 5.67 -12.35
C VAL A 452 8.93 6.68 -13.31
N ASN A 453 9.33 6.23 -14.50
CA ASN A 453 9.87 7.10 -15.54
C ASN A 453 8.82 8.09 -16.05
N GLU A 454 7.57 7.66 -16.17
CA GLU A 454 6.47 8.54 -16.54
C GLU A 454 6.24 9.62 -15.49
N LEU A 455 6.14 9.26 -14.20
CA LEU A 455 6.04 10.21 -13.09
C LEU A 455 7.21 11.20 -13.08
N THR A 456 8.43 10.72 -13.33
CA THR A 456 9.63 11.56 -13.45
C THR A 456 9.51 12.52 -14.63
N ARG A 457 9.07 12.03 -15.80
CA ARG A 457 8.93 12.82 -17.03
C ARG A 457 7.89 13.94 -16.86
N ILE A 458 6.74 13.64 -16.27
CA ILE A 458 5.66 14.63 -16.09
C ILE A 458 5.94 15.59 -14.93
N SER A 459 6.74 15.19 -13.94
CA SER A 459 7.07 16.04 -12.79
C SER A 459 8.25 16.98 -13.08
N LYS A 460 9.25 16.55 -13.86
CA LYS A 460 10.47 17.33 -14.16
C LYS A 460 10.23 18.78 -14.66
N PRO A 461 9.19 19.09 -15.47
CA PRO A 461 8.92 20.45 -15.92
C PRO A 461 8.33 21.37 -14.83
N VAL A 462 7.81 20.82 -13.73
CA VAL A 462 7.20 21.60 -12.64
C VAL A 462 8.30 22.07 -11.66
N PRO A 463 8.33 23.35 -11.27
CA PRO A 463 9.23 23.80 -10.21
C PRO A 463 9.03 22.99 -8.93
N GLY A 464 10.10 22.44 -8.35
CA GLY A 464 9.98 21.52 -7.20
C GLY A 464 9.49 20.11 -7.57
N GLY A 465 9.36 19.79 -8.86
CA GLY A 465 8.94 18.49 -9.35
C GLY A 465 9.80 17.34 -8.82
N VAL A 466 9.14 16.28 -8.35
CA VAL A 466 9.81 15.09 -7.80
C VAL A 466 10.33 14.22 -8.94
N THR A 467 11.61 13.85 -8.88
CA THR A 467 12.26 13.00 -9.89
C THR A 467 12.85 11.71 -9.32
N GLU A 468 12.73 11.50 -8.02
CA GLU A 468 13.19 10.31 -7.31
C GLU A 468 12.04 9.76 -6.48
N TYR A 469 11.81 8.46 -6.60
CA TYR A 469 10.64 7.79 -6.02
C TYR A 469 11.10 6.58 -5.23
N THR A 470 10.61 6.44 -4.00
CA THR A 470 10.79 5.21 -3.22
C THR A 470 9.69 4.23 -3.59
N TYR A 471 10.05 3.00 -3.98
CA TYR A 471 9.10 1.92 -4.23
C TYR A 471 9.79 0.57 -4.04
N PHE A 472 9.02 -0.45 -3.66
CA PHE A 472 9.54 -1.80 -3.53
C PHE A 472 9.59 -2.49 -4.89
N ASP A 473 10.77 -2.97 -5.28
CA ASP A 473 10.98 -3.81 -6.45
C ASP A 473 12.00 -4.90 -6.13
N PRO A 474 11.63 -6.19 -6.19
CA PRO A 474 12.57 -7.26 -5.87
C PRO A 474 13.67 -7.46 -6.93
N PHE A 475 13.75 -6.64 -7.99
CA PHE A 475 14.65 -6.80 -9.16
C PHE A 475 15.72 -5.72 -9.37
#